data_AF-A0A1R1FFW3-F1
#
_entry.id   AF-A0A1R1FFW3-F1
#
_cell.length_a   1.000
_cell.length_b   1.000
_cell.length_c   1.000
_cell.angle_alpha   90.00
_cell.angle_beta   90.00
_cell.angle_gamma   90.00
#
_symmetry.space_group_name_H-M   'P 1'
#
loop_
_entity.id
_entity.type
_entity.pdbx_description
1 polymer ?
#
loop_
_entity_poly.entity_id
_entity_poly.type
_entity_poly.pdbx_seq_one_letter_code
_entity_poly.pdbx_strand_id
1 'polypeptide(L)'
;MNQGDELNVAEANAINEQEMMQYIADKTKASQANIALVLKHEQAYINKAHENSKGNDVDIDGDDLADYILSRKDVKLDELTVESILDAEMDYLMDKGHAGYVD
;
A
#
# COMPACT_ATOMS: atom_id res chain seq x y z
N MET A 1 -2.01 0.19 -44.39
CA MET A 1 -1.62 1.26 -43.46
C MET A 1 -2.17 0.85 -42.12
N ASN A 2 -1.35 0.22 -41.29
CA ASN A 2 -1.75 -0.25 -39.96
C ASN A 2 -1.03 0.63 -38.94
N GLN A 3 -1.79 1.49 -38.26
CA GLN A 3 -1.42 2.15 -37.01
C GLN A 3 -2.65 2.89 -36.51
N GLY A 4 -3.11 2.51 -35.32
CA GLY A 4 -4.30 3.04 -34.68
C GLY A 4 -4.66 2.16 -33.51
N ASP A 5 -3.79 2.17 -32.50
CA ASP A 5 -4.08 1.99 -31.07
C ASP A 5 -5.39 1.24 -30.71
N GLU A 6 -5.45 -0.04 -31.03
CA GLU A 6 -6.23 -0.96 -30.20
C GLU A 6 -5.34 -1.28 -28.99
N LEU A 7 -5.42 -0.35 -28.03
CA LEU A 7 -4.80 -0.38 -26.73
C LEU A 7 -4.85 -1.80 -26.17
N ASN A 8 -3.65 -2.32 -25.92
CA ASN A 8 -3.36 -3.56 -25.22
C ASN A 8 -4.01 -3.52 -23.83
N VAL A 9 -5.30 -3.87 -23.75
CA VAL A 9 -6.07 -3.99 -22.49
C VAL A 9 -5.79 -5.30 -21.74
N ALA A 10 -4.65 -5.95 -22.00
CA ALA A 10 -4.36 -7.29 -21.50
C ALA A 10 -3.16 -7.39 -20.55
N GLU A 11 -2.45 -6.31 -20.22
CA GLU A 11 -1.25 -6.40 -19.36
C GLU A 11 -1.17 -5.28 -18.32
N ALA A 12 -1.93 -5.37 -17.22
CA ALA A 12 -1.67 -4.53 -16.04
C ALA A 12 -2.16 -5.12 -14.69
N ASN A 13 -2.37 -6.43 -14.58
CA ASN A 13 -2.78 -7.05 -13.31
C ASN A 13 -1.62 -7.31 -12.33
N ALA A 14 -0.45 -6.73 -12.60
CA ALA A 14 0.71 -6.76 -11.71
C ALA A 14 0.83 -5.39 -11.05
N ILE A 15 0.71 -5.33 -9.72
CA ILE A 15 0.93 -4.13 -8.93
C ILE A 15 2.31 -3.58 -9.28
N ASN A 16 2.37 -2.38 -9.85
CA ASN A 16 3.63 -1.73 -10.15
C ASN A 16 4.09 -0.93 -8.92
N GLU A 17 4.94 -1.55 -8.09
CA GLU A 17 5.47 -0.93 -6.87
C GLU A 17 6.12 0.44 -7.11
N GLN A 18 6.80 0.64 -8.26
CA GLN A 18 7.40 1.93 -8.58
C GLN A 18 6.35 3.01 -8.82
N GLU A 19 5.28 2.67 -9.54
CA GLU A 19 4.17 3.58 -9.80
C GLU A 19 3.39 3.86 -8.53
N MET A 20 3.15 2.85 -7.70
CA MET A 20 2.52 2.98 -6.38
C MET A 20 3.31 3.91 -5.46
N MET A 21 4.62 3.67 -5.32
CA MET A 21 5.50 4.54 -4.52
C MET A 21 5.49 5.99 -5.03
N GLN A 22 5.44 6.18 -6.35
CA GLN A 22 5.36 7.52 -6.95
C GLN A 22 4.00 8.18 -6.68
N TYR A 23 2.90 7.44 -6.84
CA TYR A 23 1.55 7.91 -6.54
C TYR A 23 1.42 8.35 -5.08
N ILE A 24 1.87 7.52 -4.15
CA ILE A 24 1.88 7.82 -2.72
C ILE A 24 2.74 9.06 -2.45
N ALA A 25 3.94 9.16 -3.04
CA ALA A 25 4.82 10.32 -2.87
C ALA A 25 4.18 11.61 -3.37
N ASP A 26 3.50 11.55 -4.52
CA ASP A 26 2.85 12.72 -5.11
C ASP A 26 1.65 13.19 -4.30
N LYS A 27 0.91 12.26 -3.69
CA LYS A 27 -0.29 12.55 -2.90
C LYS A 27 0.03 12.99 -1.46
N THR A 28 0.97 12.31 -0.81
CA THR A 28 1.32 12.54 0.59
C THR A 28 2.48 13.53 0.79
N LYS A 29 3.25 13.81 -0.27
CA LYS A 29 4.53 14.54 -0.21
C LYS A 29 5.59 13.87 0.67
N ALA A 30 5.38 12.61 1.07
CA ALA A 30 6.37 11.84 1.78
C ALA A 30 7.54 11.45 0.87
N SER A 31 8.71 11.24 1.46
CA SER A 31 9.88 10.74 0.71
C SER A 31 9.69 9.26 0.39
N GLN A 32 10.22 8.80 -0.76
CA GLN A 32 10.18 7.38 -1.14
C GLN A 32 10.79 6.47 -0.06
N ALA A 33 11.81 6.94 0.68
CA ALA A 33 12.39 6.19 1.79
C ALA A 33 11.40 5.99 2.94
N ASN A 34 10.60 7.00 3.26
CA ASN A 34 9.57 6.94 4.28
C ASN A 34 8.41 6.05 3.85
N ILE A 35 7.98 6.16 2.59
CA ILE A 35 6.92 5.33 2.01
C ILE A 35 7.32 3.86 2.04
N ALA A 36 8.51 3.53 1.53
CA ALA A 36 9.04 2.17 1.57
C ALA A 36 9.16 1.62 3.00
N LEU A 37 9.44 2.48 3.98
CA LEU A 37 9.49 2.09 5.38
C LEU A 37 8.12 1.73 5.94
N VAL A 38 7.12 2.56 5.66
CA VAL A 38 5.71 2.37 6.09
C VAL A 38 5.16 1.08 5.48
N LEU A 39 5.21 0.94 4.16
CA LEU A 39 4.75 -0.26 3.43
C LEU A 39 5.43 -1.54 3.92
N LYS A 40 6.72 -1.46 4.26
CA LYS A 40 7.45 -2.60 4.81
C LYS A 40 6.93 -3.02 6.18
N HIS A 41 6.63 -2.07 7.06
CA HIS A 41 6.09 -2.36 8.39
C HIS A 41 4.65 -2.86 8.30
N GLU A 42 3.87 -2.29 7.38
CA GLU A 42 2.53 -2.74 7.05
C GLU A 42 2.52 -4.19 6.60
N GLN A 43 3.26 -4.55 5.55
CA GLN A 43 3.32 -5.94 5.10
C GLN A 43 3.76 -6.89 6.22
N ALA A 44 4.67 -6.46 7.10
CA ALA A 44 5.08 -7.26 8.26
C ALA A 44 3.96 -7.40 9.30
N TYR A 45 3.13 -6.36 9.50
CA TYR A 45 1.95 -6.41 10.35
C TYR A 45 0.91 -7.37 9.79
N ILE A 46 0.56 -7.21 8.51
CA ILE A 46 -0.36 -8.07 7.77
C ILE A 46 0.11 -9.53 7.86
N ASN A 47 1.35 -9.83 7.48
CA ASN A 47 1.89 -11.19 7.54
C ASN A 47 1.77 -11.80 8.95
N LYS A 48 2.08 -11.02 9.99
CA LYS A 48 1.96 -11.47 11.38
C LYS A 48 0.51 -11.68 11.78
N ALA A 49 -0.41 -10.85 11.30
CA ALA A 49 -1.82 -10.98 11.58
C ALA A 49 -2.40 -12.23 10.89
N HIS A 50 -2.03 -12.49 9.63
CA HIS A 50 -2.36 -13.72 8.90
C HIS A 50 -1.76 -14.99 9.54
N GLU A 51 -0.52 -14.94 10.04
CA GLU A 51 0.07 -16.05 10.80
C GLU A 51 -0.72 -16.38 12.07
N ASN A 52 -1.27 -15.36 12.72
CA ASN A 52 -2.09 -15.53 13.93
C ASN A 52 -3.53 -15.94 13.64
N SER A 53 -4.07 -15.66 12.45
CA SER A 53 -5.49 -15.84 12.14
C SER A 53 -5.90 -17.27 11.78
N LYS A 54 -4.95 -18.21 11.68
CA LYS A 54 -5.22 -19.64 11.35
C LYS A 54 -6.12 -19.84 10.11
N GLY A 55 -6.01 -18.96 9.13
CA GLY A 55 -6.78 -19.04 7.87
C GLY A 55 -8.17 -18.43 7.92
N ASN A 56 -8.39 -17.45 8.81
CA ASN A 56 -9.56 -16.56 8.75
C ASN A 56 -9.16 -15.18 8.21
N ASP A 57 -10.14 -14.50 7.63
CA ASP A 57 -10.04 -13.10 7.23
C ASP A 57 -9.50 -12.26 8.40
N VAL A 58 -8.39 -11.59 8.16
CA VAL A 58 -7.81 -10.67 9.12
C VAL A 58 -8.40 -9.31 8.83
N ASP A 59 -9.34 -8.90 9.67
CA ASP A 59 -9.77 -7.50 9.68
C ASP A 59 -8.63 -6.69 10.31
N ILE A 60 -7.96 -5.88 9.48
CA ILE A 60 -6.85 -5.03 9.90
C ILE A 60 -7.42 -3.64 10.14
N ASP A 61 -7.51 -3.26 11.40
CA ASP A 61 -7.86 -1.90 11.79
C ASP A 61 -6.74 -0.94 11.35
N GLY A 62 -7.08 0.04 10.52
CA GLY A 62 -6.14 1.04 10.01
C GLY A 62 -5.49 1.87 11.13
N ASP A 63 -6.25 2.15 12.18
CA ASP A 63 -5.77 2.86 13.39
C ASP A 63 -4.70 2.04 14.11
N ASP A 64 -4.95 0.73 14.33
CA ASP A 64 -3.98 -0.18 14.96
C ASP A 64 -2.71 -0.35 14.11
N LEU A 65 -2.87 -0.40 12.80
CA LEU A 65 -1.76 -0.46 11.85
C LEU A 65 -0.93 0.83 11.91
N ALA A 66 -1.56 2.00 11.87
CA ALA A 66 -0.90 3.28 11.99
C ALA A 66 -0.13 3.40 13.32
N ASP A 67 -0.78 3.05 14.44
CA ASP A 67 -0.17 3.02 15.77
C ASP A 67 1.05 2.09 15.82
N TYR A 68 0.92 0.89 15.24
CA TYR A 68 2.02 -0.06 15.15
C TYR A 68 3.20 0.54 14.38
N ILE A 69 2.96 1.16 13.22
CA ILE A 69 4.01 1.78 12.41
C ILE A 69 4.65 2.96 13.16
N LEU A 70 3.86 3.81 13.83
CA LEU A 70 4.36 4.93 14.63
C LEU A 70 5.16 4.47 15.86
N SER A 71 4.85 3.28 16.40
CA SER A 71 5.62 2.69 17.50
C SER A 71 7.05 2.26 17.10
N ARG A 72 7.34 2.19 15.79
CA ARG A 72 8.64 1.77 15.26
C ARG A 72 9.67 2.88 15.40
N LYS A 73 10.79 2.58 16.06
CA LYS A 73 11.87 3.57 16.32
C LYS A 73 12.52 4.16 15.08
N ASP A 74 12.43 3.45 13.96
CA ASP A 74 12.90 3.85 12.64
C ASP A 74 11.93 4.80 11.92
N VAL A 75 10.66 4.84 12.34
CA VAL A 75 9.65 5.76 11.81
C VAL A 75 9.76 7.09 12.56
N LYS A 76 10.09 8.14 11.82
CA LYS A 76 10.14 9.53 12.32
C LYS A 76 9.09 10.40 11.63
N LEU A 77 7.95 9.79 11.32
CA LEU A 77 6.83 10.41 10.66
C LEU A 77 5.77 10.76 11.70
N ASP A 78 4.97 11.77 11.40
CA ASP A 78 3.76 12.06 12.17
C ASP A 78 2.63 11.13 11.72
N GLU A 79 1.68 10.88 12.62
CA GLU A 79 0.50 10.03 12.42
C GLU A 79 -0.22 10.35 11.11
N LEU A 80 -0.55 11.62 10.89
CA LEU A 80 -1.18 12.10 9.66
C LEU A 80 -0.41 11.69 8.39
N THR A 81 0.92 11.66 8.44
CA THR A 81 1.74 11.27 7.28
C THR A 81 1.67 9.77 7.05
N VAL A 82 1.68 8.97 8.12
CA VAL A 82 1.55 7.51 8.04
C VAL A 82 0.18 7.13 7.51
N GLU A 83 -0.90 7.67 8.10
CA GLU A 83 -2.28 7.47 7.64
C GLU A 83 -2.43 7.86 6.16
N SER A 84 -1.94 9.04 5.76
CA SER A 84 -2.00 9.48 4.37
C SER A 84 -1.28 8.52 3.41
N ILE A 85 -0.21 7.86 3.85
CA ILE A 85 0.51 6.87 3.04
C ILE A 85 -0.32 5.60 2.87
N LEU A 86 -0.89 5.08 3.96
CA LEU A 86 -1.76 3.90 3.95
C LEU A 86 -3.02 4.15 3.10
N ASP A 87 -3.68 5.29 3.29
CA ASP A 87 -4.83 5.70 2.48
C ASP A 87 -4.48 5.82 0.99
N ALA A 88 -3.32 6.42 0.67
CA ALA A 88 -2.88 6.57 -0.72
C ALA A 88 -2.53 5.22 -1.36
N GLU A 89 -1.98 4.27 -0.59
CA GLU A 89 -1.73 2.91 -1.06
C GLU A 89 -3.05 2.18 -1.33
N MET A 90 -3.98 2.18 -0.38
CA MET A 90 -5.31 1.59 -0.53
C MET A 90 -6.06 2.17 -1.73
N ASP A 91 -6.03 3.51 -1.92
CA ASP A 91 -6.62 4.16 -3.09
C ASP A 91 -5.98 3.71 -4.40
N TYR A 92 -4.66 3.52 -4.44
CA TYR A 92 -3.96 3.02 -5.62
C TYR A 92 -4.36 1.56 -5.92
N LEU A 93 -4.38 0.70 -4.90
CA LEU A 93 -4.78 -0.70 -5.03
C LEU A 93 -6.25 -0.80 -5.48
N MET A 94 -7.14 0.03 -4.95
CA MET A 94 -8.54 0.09 -5.39
C MET A 94 -8.68 0.57 -6.83
N ASP A 95 -7.97 1.64 -7.23
CA ASP A 95 -8.00 2.18 -8.60
C ASP A 95 -7.52 1.15 -9.63
N LYS A 96 -6.55 0.31 -9.25
CA LYS A 96 -6.06 -0.80 -10.08
C LYS A 96 -6.94 -2.05 -10.04
N GLY A 97 -8.01 -2.07 -9.26
CA GLY A 97 -8.88 -3.24 -9.09
C GLY A 97 -8.25 -4.36 -8.25
N HIS A 98 -7.19 -4.06 -7.50
CA HIS A 98 -6.53 -4.93 -6.53
C HIS A 98 -7.08 -4.73 -5.11
N ALA A 99 -8.27 -4.14 -4.96
CA ALA A 99 -8.96 -3.94 -3.69
C ALA A 99 -9.14 -5.24 -2.87
N GLY A 100 -8.97 -6.41 -3.50
CA GLY A 100 -9.00 -7.74 -2.87
C GLY A 100 -7.62 -8.39 -2.67
N TYR A 101 -6.52 -7.63 -2.57
CA TYR A 101 -5.22 -8.21 -2.16
C TYR A 101 -5.17 -8.60 -0.67
N VAL A 102 -6.28 -8.37 0.03
CA VAL A 102 -6.64 -9.04 1.28
C VAL A 102 -7.52 -10.25 0.90
N ASP A 103 -6.88 -11.39 0.62
CA ASP A 103 -7.51 -12.73 0.53
C ASP A 103 -6.61 -13.73 1.28
#